data_AF-A0A3R6VQI8-F1
#
_entry.id   AF-A0A3R6VQI8-F1
#
_cell.length_a   1.000
_cell.length_b   1.000
_cell.length_c   1.000
_cell.angle_alpha   90.00
_cell.angle_beta   90.00
_cell.angle_gamma   90.00
#
_symmetry.space_group_name_H-M   'P 1'
#
loop_
_entity.id
_entity.type
_entity.pdbx_description
1 polymer ?
#
loop_
_entity_poly.entity_id
_entity_poly.type
_entity_poly.pdbx_seq_one_letter_code
_entity_poly.pdbx_strand_id
1 'polypeptide(L)'
;MVLMKKSILLIIVFLIGCFMCACGKEDSVAGESLVEDTEEVSSTEETKSAEEEAAEQWEKGYGLPVDEQEEKEAENDCRAMMERIYEIYKEADKGTASNVVLTDETILELQKKLMETGYPVATLVTYSNMGNYESVDSFLEDCTAGKSGSVVIYEIHDDGGIGRMKFIFDGTDMYVVSARSVWNKNGKSGMSYISYTRIKEWKYTDKGWFCYELCVPEPPEVSEIVDGSCLIRVKPMTEEQRKMSERCVRGLGYQGQNILCSNWNAENMSELDYNGMFEYLYGMKYGEKFNSEDYPNGIPKEEFESLIMEYLPVTKEQIREYAVFDEENQTYYWARLGCFNYAPTFFGTSLPEVVNIKENEDGTITLTVEAVCDMVICDDAVITHELTVRFAEDGSFQYLGNEILNDGIMHIPDYQYRIKE
;
A
#
# COMPACT_ATOMS: atom_id res chain seq x y z
N MET A 1 8.27 13.46 -2.76
CA MET A 1 9.13 12.46 -2.11
C MET A 1 9.01 11.15 -2.88
N VAL A 2 9.92 10.92 -3.83
CA VAL A 2 9.82 9.84 -4.86
C VAL A 2 10.69 8.62 -4.49
N LEU A 3 11.32 8.60 -3.31
CA LEU A 3 12.37 7.62 -3.01
C LEU A 3 11.88 6.25 -2.49
N MET A 4 10.64 6.13 -1.99
CA MET A 4 10.15 4.83 -1.46
C MET A 4 9.38 4.02 -2.52
N LYS A 5 8.61 4.66 -3.40
CA LYS A 5 7.99 4.00 -4.57
C LYS A 5 9.00 3.53 -5.62
N LYS A 6 10.23 4.08 -5.61
CA LYS A 6 11.30 3.71 -6.55
C LYS A 6 11.89 2.32 -6.32
N SER A 7 11.91 1.81 -5.09
CA SER A 7 12.53 0.50 -4.81
C SER A 7 11.71 -0.67 -5.35
N ILE A 8 10.37 -0.63 -5.22
CA ILE A 8 9.52 -1.74 -5.65
C ILE A 8 9.53 -1.89 -7.18
N LEU A 9 9.52 -0.78 -7.92
CA LEU A 9 9.57 -0.80 -9.39
C LEU A 9 10.95 -1.22 -9.94
N LEU A 10 12.04 -0.88 -9.23
CA LEU A 10 13.40 -1.24 -9.64
C LEU A 10 13.73 -2.72 -9.40
N ILE A 11 13.19 -3.32 -8.33
CA ILE A 11 13.44 -4.73 -7.99
C ILE A 11 12.80 -5.66 -9.03
N ILE A 12 11.60 -5.35 -9.54
CA ILE A 12 10.93 -6.14 -10.58
C ILE A 12 11.67 -6.05 -11.93
N VAL A 13 12.26 -4.90 -12.26
CA VAL A 13 13.04 -4.73 -13.51
C VAL A 13 14.40 -5.43 -13.44
N PHE A 14 15.02 -5.54 -12.26
CA PHE A 14 16.32 -6.20 -12.12
C PHE A 14 16.24 -7.72 -12.25
N LEU A 15 15.12 -8.34 -11.84
CA LEU A 15 14.91 -9.79 -11.93
C LEU A 15 14.68 -10.29 -13.37
N ILE A 16 14.19 -9.44 -14.27
CA ILE A 16 13.97 -9.79 -15.70
C ILE A 16 15.27 -9.67 -16.52
N GLY A 17 16.25 -8.88 -16.06
CA GLY A 17 17.54 -8.70 -16.73
C GLY A 17 18.48 -9.90 -16.66
N CYS A 18 18.23 -10.85 -15.75
CA CYS A 18 19.10 -12.01 -15.54
C CYS A 18 18.61 -13.31 -16.22
N PHE A 19 17.43 -13.31 -16.85
CA PHE A 19 16.89 -14.49 -17.56
C PHE A 19 16.90 -14.40 -19.09
N MET A 20 17.48 -13.34 -19.67
CA MET A 20 17.61 -13.14 -21.13
C MET A 20 19.02 -13.44 -21.65
N CYS A 21 19.63 -14.55 -21.23
CA CYS A 21 20.86 -15.08 -21.83
C CYS A 21 20.89 -16.61 -21.77
N ALA A 22 20.15 -17.28 -22.66
CA ALA A 22 20.54 -18.55 -23.32
C ALA A 22 19.36 -19.16 -24.08
N CYS A 23 19.07 -18.66 -25.28
CA CYS A 23 18.50 -19.46 -26.39
C CYS A 23 18.55 -18.65 -27.70
N GLY A 24 19.75 -18.27 -28.10
CA GLY A 24 20.02 -17.84 -29.47
C GLY A 24 20.50 -19.05 -30.28
N LYS A 25 19.66 -19.58 -31.18
CA LYS A 25 20.13 -20.38 -32.30
C LYS A 25 20.86 -19.45 -33.26
N GLU A 26 22.19 -19.50 -33.29
CA GLU A 26 22.99 -18.86 -34.33
C GLU A 26 23.39 -19.89 -35.39
N ASP A 27 22.97 -19.62 -36.63
CA ASP A 27 23.47 -20.30 -37.82
C ASP A 27 24.95 -19.94 -38.06
N SER A 28 25.69 -20.97 -38.45
CA SER A 28 27.12 -21.03 -38.76
C SER A 28 27.70 -19.90 -39.62
N VAL A 29 28.90 -19.39 -39.26
CA VAL A 29 30.07 -19.25 -40.17
C VAL A 29 31.38 -19.31 -39.35
N ALA A 30 32.34 -20.06 -39.88
CA ALA A 30 33.65 -20.40 -39.33
C ALA A 30 34.66 -19.24 -39.22
N GLY A 31 35.63 -19.37 -38.30
CA GLY A 31 36.84 -18.55 -38.31
C GLY A 31 37.74 -18.61 -37.08
N GLU A 32 38.66 -19.57 -37.09
CA GLU A 32 40.02 -19.55 -36.51
C GLU A 32 40.28 -19.64 -34.98
N SER A 33 41.24 -20.54 -34.72
CA SER A 33 41.80 -21.03 -33.46
C SER A 33 42.56 -19.99 -32.65
N LEU A 34 42.62 -20.18 -31.32
CA LEU A 34 43.87 -20.25 -30.54
C LEU A 34 43.59 -21.01 -29.23
N VAL A 35 44.53 -21.90 -28.87
CA VAL A 35 44.47 -22.88 -27.78
C VAL A 35 45.12 -22.27 -26.53
N GLU A 36 44.49 -22.41 -25.36
CA GLU A 36 45.24 -22.49 -24.09
C GLU A 36 44.45 -23.25 -23.02
N ASP A 37 45.12 -24.25 -22.45
CA ASP A 37 44.61 -25.26 -21.53
C ASP A 37 44.03 -24.65 -20.25
N THR A 38 42.82 -25.06 -19.87
CA THR A 38 42.28 -24.89 -18.52
C THR A 38 41.69 -26.22 -18.07
N GLU A 39 42.15 -26.67 -16.89
CA GLU A 39 41.82 -27.94 -16.26
C GLU A 39 40.29 -28.12 -16.12
N GLU A 40 39.79 -29.25 -16.64
CA GLU A 40 38.42 -29.72 -16.44
C GLU A 40 38.17 -30.00 -14.94
N VAL A 41 37.58 -29.03 -14.25
CA VAL A 41 36.79 -29.33 -13.04
C VAL A 41 35.42 -29.80 -13.53
N SER A 42 35.27 -31.11 -13.67
CA SER A 42 34.01 -31.80 -13.94
C SER A 42 33.04 -31.57 -12.77
N SER A 43 32.32 -30.46 -12.76
CA SER A 43 31.04 -30.34 -12.04
C SER A 43 29.99 -31.09 -12.85
N THR A 44 29.70 -32.32 -12.46
CA THR A 44 28.50 -33.03 -12.91
C THR A 44 27.27 -32.36 -12.30
N GLU A 45 26.81 -31.27 -12.92
CA GLU A 45 25.41 -30.87 -12.79
C GLU A 45 24.61 -31.88 -13.60
N GLU A 46 23.90 -32.77 -12.91
CA GLU A 46 22.89 -33.62 -13.54
C GLU A 46 21.84 -32.71 -14.17
N THR A 47 21.75 -32.72 -15.50
CA THR A 47 20.74 -31.95 -16.25
C THR A 47 19.38 -32.53 -15.91
N LYS A 48 18.59 -31.82 -15.09
CA LYS A 48 17.22 -32.21 -14.76
C LYS A 48 16.38 -32.31 -16.04
N SER A 49 15.44 -33.23 -16.06
CA SER A 49 14.50 -33.34 -17.18
C SER A 49 13.46 -32.21 -17.12
N ALA A 50 12.93 -31.78 -18.26
CA ALA A 50 11.91 -30.74 -18.33
C ALA A 50 10.63 -31.08 -17.52
N GLU A 51 10.33 -32.36 -17.34
CA GLU A 51 9.20 -32.83 -16.52
C GLU A 51 9.48 -32.69 -15.02
N GLU A 52 10.71 -32.97 -14.57
CA GLU A 52 11.14 -32.77 -13.19
C GLU A 52 11.21 -31.29 -12.83
N GLU A 53 11.71 -30.44 -13.73
CA GLU A 53 11.74 -28.98 -13.54
C GLU A 53 10.33 -28.40 -13.44
N ALA A 54 9.40 -28.85 -14.30
CA ALA A 54 8.01 -28.43 -14.22
C ALA A 54 7.36 -28.85 -12.89
N ALA A 55 7.55 -30.10 -12.47
CA ALA A 55 7.02 -30.60 -11.21
C ALA A 55 7.56 -29.83 -10.00
N GLU A 56 8.87 -29.52 -9.98
CA GLU A 56 9.49 -28.70 -8.94
C GLU A 56 8.92 -27.27 -8.92
N GLN A 57 8.67 -26.66 -10.09
CA GLN A 57 8.06 -25.34 -10.17
C GLN A 57 6.63 -25.33 -9.59
N TRP A 58 5.85 -26.37 -9.86
CA TRP A 58 4.52 -26.55 -9.29
C TRP A 58 4.53 -26.73 -7.76
N GLU A 59 5.53 -27.42 -7.22
CA GLU A 59 5.72 -27.56 -5.78
C GLU A 59 6.02 -26.20 -5.12
N LYS A 60 6.92 -25.41 -5.74
CA LYS A 60 7.26 -24.04 -5.32
C LYS A 60 6.07 -23.09 -5.36
N GLY A 61 5.23 -23.19 -6.39
CA GLY A 61 3.99 -22.42 -6.51
C GLY A 61 4.14 -21.00 -7.07
N TYR A 62 5.34 -20.50 -7.31
CA TYR A 62 5.59 -19.26 -8.08
C TYR A 62 6.13 -19.59 -9.45
N GLY A 63 6.17 -18.61 -10.37
CA GLY A 63 6.77 -18.80 -11.70
C GLY A 63 6.15 -19.95 -12.50
N LEU A 64 4.87 -20.23 -12.26
CA LEU A 64 4.17 -21.33 -12.90
C LEU A 64 4.06 -21.05 -14.42
N PRO A 65 4.06 -22.08 -15.27
CA PRO A 65 3.96 -21.90 -16.71
C PRO A 65 2.59 -21.29 -17.06
N VAL A 66 2.60 -20.20 -17.82
CA VAL A 66 1.40 -19.61 -18.42
C VAL A 66 1.21 -20.23 -19.79
N ASP A 67 0.03 -20.77 -20.06
CA ASP A 67 -0.26 -21.31 -21.38
C ASP A 67 -0.53 -20.21 -22.43
N GLU A 68 -0.34 -20.55 -23.70
CA GLU A 68 -0.46 -19.59 -24.82
C GLU A 68 -1.87 -18.98 -24.93
N GLN A 69 -2.91 -19.69 -24.48
CA GLN A 69 -4.27 -19.19 -24.51
C GLN A 69 -4.47 -18.13 -23.42
N GLU A 70 -4.02 -18.39 -22.19
CA GLU A 70 -4.10 -17.44 -21.08
C GLU A 70 -3.25 -16.18 -21.36
N GLU A 71 -2.06 -16.34 -21.96
CA GLU A 71 -1.22 -15.22 -22.37
C GLU A 71 -1.93 -14.31 -23.39
N LYS A 72 -2.52 -14.91 -24.42
CA LYS A 72 -3.30 -14.17 -25.44
C LYS A 72 -4.54 -13.51 -24.86
N GLU A 73 -5.25 -14.19 -23.95
CA GLU A 73 -6.42 -13.64 -23.26
C GLU A 73 -6.01 -12.40 -22.45
N ALA A 74 -4.96 -12.52 -21.63
CA ALA A 74 -4.46 -11.42 -20.81
C ALA A 74 -3.97 -10.22 -21.66
N GLU A 75 -3.25 -10.46 -22.75
CA GLU A 75 -2.80 -9.39 -23.66
C GLU A 75 -3.99 -8.66 -24.30
N ASN A 76 -4.98 -9.42 -24.79
CA ASN A 76 -6.18 -8.87 -25.42
C ASN A 76 -7.02 -8.04 -24.43
N ASP A 77 -7.23 -8.55 -23.22
CA ASP A 77 -7.98 -7.89 -22.16
C ASP A 77 -7.31 -6.58 -21.75
N CYS A 78 -6.01 -6.62 -21.44
CA CYS A 78 -5.23 -5.45 -21.06
C CYS A 78 -5.25 -4.39 -22.16
N ARG A 79 -5.02 -4.79 -23.41
CA ARG A 79 -5.09 -3.87 -24.56
C ARG A 79 -6.46 -3.21 -24.68
N ALA A 80 -7.54 -3.98 -24.56
CA ALA A 80 -8.89 -3.46 -24.64
C ALA A 80 -9.19 -2.44 -23.52
N MET A 81 -8.72 -2.68 -22.29
CA MET A 81 -8.88 -1.72 -21.20
C MET A 81 -8.06 -0.45 -21.41
N MET A 82 -6.80 -0.58 -21.84
CA MET A 82 -5.93 0.57 -22.15
C MET A 82 -6.53 1.46 -23.26
N GLU A 83 -7.07 0.86 -24.33
CA GLU A 83 -7.73 1.61 -25.42
C GLU A 83 -8.95 2.41 -24.94
N ARG A 84 -9.73 1.86 -23.99
CA ARG A 84 -10.94 2.52 -23.46
C ARG A 84 -10.65 3.78 -22.66
N ILE A 85 -9.53 3.80 -21.94
CA ILE A 85 -9.13 4.91 -21.08
C ILE A 85 -8.16 5.88 -21.76
N TYR A 86 -7.76 5.59 -23.00
CA TYR A 86 -6.71 6.32 -23.71
C TYR A 86 -6.97 7.83 -23.79
N GLU A 87 -8.18 8.28 -24.13
CA GLU A 87 -8.45 9.71 -24.27
C GLU A 87 -8.33 10.45 -22.93
N ILE A 88 -8.84 9.87 -21.84
CA ILE A 88 -8.69 10.45 -20.48
C ILE A 88 -7.20 10.48 -20.11
N TYR A 89 -6.49 9.37 -20.30
CA TYR A 89 -5.05 9.29 -20.03
C TYR A 89 -4.26 10.34 -20.83
N LYS A 90 -4.59 10.53 -22.10
CA LYS A 90 -3.92 11.48 -23.00
C LYS A 90 -4.13 12.93 -22.56
N GLU A 91 -5.33 13.29 -22.15
CA GLU A 91 -5.70 14.62 -21.67
C GLU A 91 -5.20 14.92 -20.24
N ALA A 92 -4.93 13.88 -19.45
CA ALA A 92 -4.45 14.03 -18.09
C ALA A 92 -3.11 14.79 -18.00
N ASP A 93 -2.98 15.61 -16.95
CA ASP A 93 -1.72 16.21 -16.56
C ASP A 93 -0.78 15.12 -16.01
N LYS A 94 0.40 15.03 -16.63
CA LYS A 94 1.43 14.02 -16.29
C LYS A 94 2.58 14.65 -15.49
N GLY A 95 2.48 15.94 -15.19
CA GLY A 95 3.52 16.71 -14.55
C GLY A 95 4.79 16.84 -15.40
N THR A 96 5.88 17.24 -14.74
CA THR A 96 7.19 17.47 -15.36
C THR A 96 8.22 16.38 -15.04
N ALA A 97 7.87 15.43 -14.17
CA ALA A 97 8.74 14.33 -13.81
C ALA A 97 8.92 13.35 -14.98
N SER A 98 10.06 12.66 -15.00
CA SER A 98 10.32 11.63 -16.03
C SER A 98 9.39 10.42 -15.92
N ASN A 99 8.84 10.18 -14.73
CA ASN A 99 7.91 9.10 -14.44
C ASN A 99 6.53 9.73 -14.27
N VAL A 100 5.57 9.26 -15.06
CA VAL A 100 4.18 9.71 -15.01
C VAL A 100 3.56 9.24 -13.69
N VAL A 101 2.92 10.18 -12.98
CA VAL A 101 2.06 9.91 -11.83
C VAL A 101 0.84 10.78 -12.01
N LEU A 102 -0.31 10.17 -12.23
CA LEU A 102 -1.59 10.84 -12.38
C LEU A 102 -2.14 11.26 -11.01
N THR A 103 -3.01 12.26 -11.00
CA THR A 103 -3.70 12.66 -9.77
C THR A 103 -4.76 11.62 -9.39
N ASP A 104 -5.12 11.56 -8.10
CA ASP A 104 -6.17 10.66 -7.62
C ASP A 104 -7.50 10.92 -8.34
N GLU A 105 -7.85 12.18 -8.64
CA GLU A 105 -9.06 12.51 -9.41
C GLU A 105 -9.04 11.91 -10.81
N THR A 106 -7.88 11.96 -11.48
CA THR A 106 -7.70 11.35 -12.79
C THR A 106 -7.85 9.84 -12.71
N ILE A 107 -7.23 9.19 -11.71
CA ILE A 107 -7.35 7.74 -11.49
C ILE A 107 -8.80 7.33 -11.27
N LEU A 108 -9.55 8.08 -10.46
CA LEU A 108 -10.98 7.82 -10.22
C LEU A 108 -11.83 8.05 -11.49
N GLU A 109 -11.45 8.97 -12.36
CA GLU A 109 -12.09 9.15 -13.67
C GLU A 109 -11.85 7.94 -14.60
N LEU A 110 -10.60 7.45 -14.67
CA LEU A 110 -10.26 6.22 -15.40
C LEU A 110 -11.05 5.02 -14.84
N GLN A 111 -11.16 4.91 -13.50
CA GLN A 111 -11.91 3.85 -12.83
C GLN A 111 -13.38 3.88 -13.24
N LYS A 112 -14.01 5.06 -13.14
CA LYS A 112 -15.39 5.26 -13.56
C LYS A 112 -15.60 4.87 -15.02
N LYS A 113 -14.62 5.17 -15.89
CA LYS A 113 -14.69 4.79 -17.30
C LYS A 113 -14.63 3.28 -17.52
N LEU A 114 -13.76 2.57 -16.79
CA LEU A 114 -13.66 1.11 -16.90
C LEU A 114 -14.85 0.39 -16.28
N MET A 115 -15.50 0.96 -15.25
CA MET A 115 -16.71 0.38 -14.66
C MET A 115 -17.87 0.23 -15.66
N GLU A 116 -17.91 1.04 -16.73
CA GLU A 116 -18.90 0.91 -17.82
C GLU A 116 -18.84 -0.45 -18.54
N THR A 117 -17.74 -1.20 -18.38
CA THR A 117 -17.58 -2.54 -18.96
C THR A 117 -18.31 -3.63 -18.17
N GLY A 118 -18.71 -3.36 -16.93
CA GLY A 118 -19.28 -4.35 -16.01
C GLY A 118 -18.25 -5.21 -15.29
N TYR A 119 -16.95 -5.07 -15.59
CA TYR A 119 -15.90 -5.78 -14.86
C TYR A 119 -15.59 -5.14 -13.50
N PRO A 120 -15.10 -5.92 -12.53
CA PRO A 120 -14.54 -5.40 -11.28
C PRO A 120 -13.31 -4.53 -11.53
N VAL A 121 -13.30 -3.31 -10.98
CA VAL A 121 -12.18 -2.37 -11.15
C VAL A 121 -11.75 -1.76 -9.82
N ALA A 122 -10.52 -2.03 -9.41
CA ALA A 122 -9.88 -1.45 -8.24
C ALA A 122 -8.83 -0.39 -8.63
N THR A 123 -8.40 0.41 -7.66
CA THR A 123 -7.31 1.38 -7.82
C THR A 123 -6.48 1.46 -6.54
N LEU A 124 -5.29 2.03 -6.64
CA LEU A 124 -4.42 2.29 -5.47
C LEU A 124 -4.77 3.60 -4.73
N VAL A 125 -5.84 4.30 -5.12
CA VAL A 125 -6.30 5.50 -4.41
C VAL A 125 -6.82 5.09 -3.03
N THR A 126 -6.34 5.76 -1.98
CA THR A 126 -6.67 5.44 -0.59
C THR A 126 -8.18 5.55 -0.33
N TYR A 127 -8.75 4.53 0.33
CA TYR A 127 -10.20 4.35 0.55
C TYR A 127 -11.07 4.32 -0.73
N SER A 128 -10.47 4.13 -1.90
CA SER A 128 -11.24 3.84 -3.10
C SER A 128 -11.84 2.44 -2.98
N ASN A 129 -13.11 2.33 -3.38
CA ASN A 129 -13.81 1.06 -3.40
C ASN A 129 -13.64 0.42 -4.78
N MET A 130 -13.68 -0.91 -4.83
CA MET A 130 -13.80 -1.62 -6.09
C MET A 130 -15.16 -1.31 -6.75
N GLY A 131 -15.13 -0.89 -8.01
CA GLY A 131 -16.33 -0.76 -8.83
C GLY A 131 -16.77 -2.13 -9.35
N ASN A 132 -18.08 -2.38 -9.46
CA ASN A 132 -18.67 -3.66 -9.88
C ASN A 132 -18.15 -4.87 -9.07
N TYR A 133 -18.07 -4.73 -7.75
CA TYR A 133 -17.44 -5.70 -6.85
C TYR A 133 -18.25 -7.00 -6.66
N GLU A 134 -19.55 -7.00 -7.01
CA GLU A 134 -20.50 -8.06 -6.66
C GLU A 134 -20.09 -9.45 -7.20
N SER A 135 -19.45 -9.50 -8.36
CA SER A 135 -18.94 -10.76 -8.92
C SER A 135 -17.72 -11.28 -8.17
N VAL A 136 -16.88 -10.41 -7.62
CA VAL A 136 -15.72 -10.80 -6.79
C VAL A 136 -16.20 -11.27 -5.43
N ASP A 137 -17.13 -10.54 -4.82
CA ASP A 137 -17.77 -10.92 -3.56
C ASP A 137 -18.39 -12.31 -3.66
N SER A 138 -19.26 -12.52 -4.66
CA SER A 138 -19.91 -13.82 -4.88
C SER A 138 -18.89 -14.94 -5.14
N PHE A 139 -17.82 -14.66 -5.89
CA PHE A 139 -16.76 -15.62 -6.15
C PHE A 139 -16.03 -16.02 -4.86
N LEU A 140 -15.66 -15.06 -4.01
CA LEU A 140 -14.95 -15.33 -2.76
C LEU A 140 -15.84 -16.07 -1.75
N GLU A 141 -17.12 -15.72 -1.65
CA GLU A 141 -18.10 -16.45 -0.84
C GLU A 141 -18.24 -17.91 -1.31
N ASP A 142 -18.30 -18.13 -2.63
CA ASP A 142 -18.34 -19.48 -3.22
C ASP A 142 -17.04 -20.26 -2.97
N CYS A 143 -15.88 -19.60 -3.02
CA CYS A 143 -14.59 -20.21 -2.67
C CYS A 143 -14.55 -20.64 -1.19
N THR A 144 -15.06 -19.81 -0.27
CA THR A 144 -15.18 -20.17 1.15
C THR A 144 -16.11 -21.38 1.36
N ALA A 145 -17.07 -21.59 0.46
CA ALA A 145 -17.91 -22.78 0.41
C ALA A 145 -17.29 -23.99 -0.33
N GLY A 146 -16.04 -23.89 -0.79
CA GLY A 146 -15.31 -24.95 -1.49
C GLY A 146 -15.69 -25.12 -2.97
N LYS A 147 -16.39 -24.15 -3.58
CA LYS A 147 -16.78 -24.23 -4.99
C LYS A 147 -15.68 -23.65 -5.87
N SER A 148 -15.20 -24.47 -6.80
CA SER A 148 -14.25 -24.03 -7.83
C SER A 148 -14.84 -22.91 -8.71
N GLY A 149 -14.00 -21.97 -9.15
CA GLY A 149 -14.40 -20.91 -10.06
C GLY A 149 -13.24 -20.00 -10.45
N SER A 150 -13.53 -18.91 -11.13
CA SER A 150 -12.56 -17.86 -11.42
C SER A 150 -13.20 -16.49 -11.55
N VAL A 151 -12.45 -15.44 -11.24
CA VAL A 151 -12.86 -14.03 -11.45
C VAL A 151 -11.69 -13.20 -11.95
N VAL A 152 -11.97 -12.19 -12.79
CA VAL A 152 -10.97 -11.21 -13.24
C VAL A 152 -11.23 -9.87 -12.56
N ILE A 153 -10.18 -9.29 -12.00
CA ILE A 153 -10.15 -7.95 -11.42
C ILE A 153 -9.18 -7.10 -12.23
N TYR A 154 -9.59 -5.89 -12.61
CA TYR A 154 -8.68 -4.90 -13.19
C TYR A 154 -8.24 -3.91 -12.12
N GLU A 155 -6.96 -3.56 -12.12
CA GLU A 155 -6.39 -2.55 -11.23
C GLU A 155 -5.81 -1.40 -12.05
N ILE A 156 -6.13 -0.16 -11.67
CA ILE A 156 -5.55 1.04 -12.26
C ILE A 156 -4.37 1.50 -11.41
N HIS A 157 -3.20 1.57 -12.02
CA HIS A 157 -1.99 2.05 -11.39
C HIS A 157 -1.83 3.57 -11.54
N ASP A 158 -0.96 4.16 -10.71
CA ASP A 158 -0.70 5.60 -10.67
C ASP A 158 -0.11 6.18 -11.97
N ASP A 159 0.53 5.34 -12.78
CA ASP A 159 1.01 5.67 -14.13
C ASP A 159 -0.09 5.61 -15.21
N GLY A 160 -1.34 5.29 -14.83
CA GLY A 160 -2.46 5.05 -15.74
C GLY A 160 -2.40 3.71 -16.48
N GLY A 161 -1.44 2.84 -16.14
CA GLY A 161 -1.37 1.47 -16.61
C GLY A 161 -2.44 0.59 -15.97
N ILE A 162 -2.70 -0.56 -16.61
CA ILE A 162 -3.72 -1.52 -16.19
C ILE A 162 -3.08 -2.83 -15.77
N GLY A 163 -3.35 -3.22 -14.53
CA GLY A 163 -3.20 -4.58 -14.04
C GLY A 163 -4.46 -5.41 -14.31
N ARG A 164 -4.28 -6.69 -14.64
CA ARG A 164 -5.31 -7.71 -14.75
C ARG A 164 -4.92 -8.85 -13.81
N MET A 165 -5.79 -9.18 -12.87
CA MET A 165 -5.61 -10.29 -11.94
C MET A 165 -6.76 -11.28 -12.14
N LYS A 166 -6.45 -12.46 -12.69
CA LYS A 166 -7.41 -13.56 -12.80
C LYS A 166 -7.19 -14.53 -11.66
N PHE A 167 -8.08 -14.50 -10.68
CA PHE A 167 -8.08 -15.45 -9.57
C PHE A 167 -8.80 -16.73 -10.01
N ILE A 168 -8.21 -17.88 -9.71
CA ILE A 168 -8.71 -19.21 -10.07
C ILE A 168 -8.67 -20.06 -8.80
N PHE A 169 -9.80 -20.61 -8.41
CA PHE A 169 -9.88 -21.56 -7.30
C PHE A 169 -10.33 -22.92 -7.84
N ASP A 170 -9.54 -23.95 -7.61
CA ASP A 170 -9.81 -25.30 -8.15
C ASP A 170 -10.65 -26.18 -7.20
N GLY A 171 -11.04 -25.64 -6.05
CA GLY A 171 -11.72 -26.36 -4.97
C GLY A 171 -10.81 -26.70 -3.79
N THR A 172 -9.49 -26.57 -3.96
CA THR A 172 -8.47 -26.78 -2.92
C THR A 172 -7.54 -25.59 -2.82
N ASP A 173 -6.87 -25.25 -3.92
CA ASP A 173 -5.86 -24.19 -4.00
C ASP A 173 -6.40 -23.00 -4.79
N MET A 174 -5.92 -21.81 -4.44
CA MET A 174 -6.20 -20.59 -5.19
C MET A 174 -4.93 -20.14 -5.92
N TYR A 175 -5.11 -19.63 -7.12
CA TYR A 175 -4.04 -19.13 -7.97
C TYR A 175 -4.42 -17.77 -8.54
N VAL A 176 -3.42 -17.01 -8.96
CA VAL A 176 -3.61 -15.74 -9.67
C VAL A 176 -2.73 -15.69 -10.91
N VAL A 177 -3.34 -15.39 -12.05
CA VAL A 177 -2.64 -14.95 -13.26
C VAL A 177 -2.64 -13.43 -13.28
N SER A 178 -1.46 -12.83 -13.09
CA SER A 178 -1.28 -11.38 -13.03
C SER A 178 -0.61 -10.89 -14.30
N ALA A 179 -1.22 -9.90 -14.93
CA ALA A 179 -0.72 -9.27 -16.16
C ALA A 179 -0.73 -7.75 -15.99
N ARG A 180 0.28 -7.05 -16.51
CA ARG A 180 0.30 -5.57 -16.48
C ARG A 180 0.60 -5.00 -17.85
N SER A 181 -0.15 -3.98 -18.24
CA SER A 181 0.14 -3.12 -19.39
C SER A 181 0.47 -1.70 -18.94
N VAL A 182 1.48 -1.11 -19.57
CA VAL A 182 1.97 0.25 -19.26
C VAL A 182 2.04 1.11 -20.50
N TRP A 183 2.02 2.43 -20.31
CA TRP A 183 2.21 3.40 -21.39
C TRP A 183 3.69 3.62 -21.66
N ASN A 184 4.09 3.60 -22.93
CA ASN A 184 5.42 4.01 -23.34
C ASN A 184 5.49 5.53 -23.61
N LYS A 185 6.71 6.04 -23.83
CA LYS A 185 6.97 7.46 -24.09
C LYS A 185 6.24 8.05 -25.30
N ASN A 186 5.78 7.20 -26.23
CA ASN A 186 5.03 7.61 -27.41
C ASN A 186 3.50 7.54 -27.18
N GLY A 187 3.05 7.28 -25.96
CA GLY A 187 1.64 7.13 -25.62
C GLY A 187 1.00 5.86 -26.16
N LYS A 188 1.79 4.84 -26.54
CA LYS A 188 1.27 3.51 -26.89
C LYS A 188 1.36 2.59 -25.68
N SER A 189 0.38 1.72 -25.49
CA SER A 189 0.43 0.68 -24.47
C SER A 189 1.28 -0.52 -24.92
N GLY A 190 1.78 -1.27 -23.94
CA GLY A 190 2.39 -2.57 -24.17
C GLY A 190 2.40 -3.39 -22.88
N MET A 191 2.39 -4.72 -23.02
CA MET A 191 2.54 -5.64 -21.91
C MET A 191 3.91 -5.46 -21.24
N SER A 192 3.90 -5.35 -19.92
CA SER A 192 5.09 -5.21 -19.08
C SER A 192 5.51 -6.56 -18.49
N TYR A 193 4.54 -7.36 -18.03
CA TYR A 193 4.78 -8.71 -17.52
C TYR A 193 3.47 -9.51 -17.51
N ILE A 194 3.63 -10.84 -17.46
CA ILE A 194 2.60 -11.80 -17.08
C ILE A 194 3.22 -12.81 -16.11
N SER A 195 2.48 -13.23 -15.09
CA SER A 195 2.93 -14.24 -14.13
C SER A 195 1.76 -15.12 -13.69
N TYR A 196 2.07 -16.35 -13.27
CA TYR A 196 1.13 -17.27 -12.68
C TYR A 196 1.69 -17.81 -11.37
N THR A 197 0.92 -17.63 -10.29
CA THR A 197 1.38 -17.89 -8.92
C THR A 197 0.25 -18.48 -8.09
N ARG A 198 0.54 -19.53 -7.32
CA ARG A 198 -0.32 -20.07 -6.28
C ARG A 198 -0.35 -19.12 -5.08
N ILE A 199 -1.52 -18.96 -4.52
CA ILE A 199 -1.75 -18.26 -3.26
C ILE A 199 -1.51 -19.27 -2.13
N LYS A 200 -0.52 -18.97 -1.28
CA LYS A 200 -0.11 -19.79 -0.13
C LYS A 200 -1.20 -19.84 0.93
N GLU A 201 -1.78 -18.69 1.26
CA GLU A 201 -2.94 -18.58 2.15
C GLU A 201 -3.78 -17.36 1.81
N TRP A 202 -5.08 -17.43 2.12
CA TRP A 202 -6.01 -16.32 1.89
C TRP A 202 -7.15 -16.32 2.89
N LYS A 203 -7.74 -15.13 3.06
CA LYS A 203 -8.90 -14.89 3.91
C LYS A 203 -9.79 -13.84 3.24
N TYR A 204 -11.09 -14.08 3.25
CA TYR A 204 -12.09 -13.09 2.90
C TYR A 204 -12.87 -12.72 4.16
N THR A 205 -12.90 -11.43 4.50
CA THR A 205 -13.49 -10.97 5.77
C THR A 205 -14.88 -10.38 5.56
N ASP A 206 -15.70 -10.39 6.61
CA ASP A 206 -17.06 -9.81 6.58
C ASP A 206 -17.03 -8.30 6.29
N LYS A 207 -15.90 -7.64 6.59
CA LYS A 207 -15.64 -6.22 6.26
C LYS A 207 -15.37 -6.03 4.77
N GLY A 208 -15.20 -7.11 3.99
CA GLY A 208 -14.97 -7.10 2.56
C GLY A 208 -13.52 -6.94 2.16
N TRP A 209 -12.58 -7.29 3.03
CA TRP A 209 -11.17 -7.40 2.68
C TRP A 209 -10.87 -8.79 2.13
N PHE A 210 -10.23 -8.84 0.97
CA PHE A 210 -9.59 -10.05 0.45
C PHE A 210 -8.09 -9.97 0.70
N CYS A 211 -7.63 -10.72 1.69
CA CYS A 211 -6.22 -10.79 2.09
C CYS A 211 -5.64 -12.10 1.54
N TYR A 212 -4.45 -12.05 0.96
CA TYR A 212 -3.78 -13.27 0.49
C TYR A 212 -2.25 -13.13 0.48
N GLU A 213 -1.55 -14.24 0.65
CA GLU A 213 -0.08 -14.33 0.54
C GLU A 213 0.26 -15.15 -0.70
N LEU A 214 1.10 -14.62 -1.59
CA LEU A 214 1.62 -15.34 -2.74
C LEU A 214 2.74 -16.31 -2.33
N CYS A 215 2.82 -17.47 -2.98
CA CYS A 215 4.08 -18.21 -3.00
C CYS A 215 5.16 -17.31 -3.64
N VAL A 216 6.31 -17.17 -2.97
CA VAL A 216 7.44 -16.36 -3.43
C VAL A 216 8.75 -17.13 -3.27
N PRO A 217 9.81 -16.79 -4.02
CA PRO A 217 11.13 -17.35 -3.80
C PRO A 217 11.64 -17.09 -2.38
N GLU A 218 12.23 -18.11 -1.76
CA GLU A 218 12.82 -18.06 -0.43
C GLU A 218 14.32 -18.44 -0.45
N PRO A 219 15.12 -18.02 0.55
CA PRO A 219 16.51 -18.45 0.67
C PRO A 219 16.64 -19.99 0.67
N PRO A 220 17.61 -20.58 -0.05
CA PRO A 220 18.77 -19.93 -0.66
C PRO A 220 18.59 -19.44 -2.11
N GLU A 221 17.41 -19.56 -2.73
CA GLU A 221 17.18 -19.13 -4.12
C GLU A 221 17.38 -17.62 -4.29
N VAL A 222 17.00 -16.86 -3.26
CA VAL A 222 17.16 -15.41 -3.17
C VAL A 222 17.88 -15.03 -1.87
N SER A 223 18.58 -13.90 -1.89
CA SER A 223 19.25 -13.34 -0.71
C SER A 223 18.33 -12.51 0.17
N GLU A 224 17.17 -12.09 -0.35
CA GLU A 224 16.19 -11.25 0.32
C GLU A 224 14.81 -11.89 0.18
N ILE A 225 14.08 -12.00 1.29
CA ILE A 225 12.70 -12.50 1.28
C ILE A 225 11.80 -11.38 0.77
N VAL A 226 11.00 -11.68 -0.25
CA VAL A 226 9.98 -10.78 -0.76
C VAL A 226 8.71 -10.96 0.08
N ASP A 227 8.07 -9.87 0.47
CA ASP A 227 6.74 -9.95 1.09
C ASP A 227 5.71 -10.31 0.01
N GLY A 228 5.09 -11.49 0.17
CA GLY A 228 4.04 -11.99 -0.71
C GLY A 228 2.64 -11.49 -0.34
N SER A 229 2.51 -10.71 0.75
CA SER A 229 1.23 -10.25 1.29
C SER A 229 0.55 -9.25 0.35
N CYS A 230 -0.75 -9.43 0.16
CA CYS A 230 -1.60 -8.61 -0.69
C CYS A 230 -2.94 -8.37 0.00
N LEU A 231 -3.51 -7.19 -0.22
CA LEU A 231 -4.79 -6.79 0.36
C LEU A 231 -5.64 -6.03 -0.66
N ILE A 232 -6.85 -6.51 -0.91
CA ILE A 232 -7.80 -5.89 -1.86
C ILE A 232 -9.12 -5.57 -1.14
N ARG A 233 -9.53 -4.30 -1.19
CA ARG A 233 -10.85 -3.84 -0.72
C ARG A 233 -11.92 -4.23 -1.73
N VAL A 234 -12.66 -5.30 -1.47
CA VAL A 234 -13.75 -5.79 -2.35
C VAL A 234 -15.06 -5.08 -2.03
N LYS A 235 -15.61 -5.23 -0.81
CA LYS A 235 -16.86 -4.56 -0.46
C LYS A 235 -16.59 -3.09 -0.15
N PRO A 236 -17.44 -2.17 -0.61
CA PRO A 236 -17.26 -0.76 -0.33
C PRO A 236 -17.48 -0.43 1.15
N MET A 237 -16.70 0.51 1.67
CA MET A 237 -17.05 1.20 2.92
C MET A 237 -18.30 2.05 2.71
N THR A 238 -19.06 2.31 3.78
CA THR A 238 -20.15 3.29 3.70
C THR A 238 -19.59 4.69 3.43
N GLU A 239 -20.39 5.55 2.79
CA GLU A 239 -19.94 6.91 2.46
C GLU A 239 -19.57 7.72 3.71
N GLU A 240 -20.28 7.49 4.82
CA GLU A 240 -20.03 8.16 6.09
C GLU A 240 -18.72 7.72 6.74
N GLN A 241 -18.47 6.40 6.81
CA GLN A 241 -17.21 5.82 7.29
C GLN A 241 -16.01 6.35 6.50
N ARG A 242 -16.12 6.37 5.17
CA ARG A 242 -15.06 6.91 4.30
C ARG A 242 -14.81 8.39 4.58
N LYS A 243 -15.86 9.22 4.64
CA LYS A 243 -15.73 10.66 4.95
C LYS A 243 -15.07 10.89 6.31
N MET A 244 -15.45 10.13 7.34
CA MET A 244 -14.81 10.21 8.65
C MET A 244 -13.36 9.74 8.61
N SER A 245 -13.06 8.67 7.86
CA SER A 245 -11.69 8.16 7.70
C SER A 245 -10.77 9.21 7.05
N GLU A 246 -11.23 9.82 5.96
CA GLU A 246 -10.50 10.87 5.24
C GLU A 246 -10.25 12.11 6.07
N ARG A 247 -11.26 12.53 6.85
CA ARG A 247 -11.23 13.77 7.62
C ARG A 247 -10.48 13.66 8.93
N CYS A 248 -10.64 12.54 9.65
CA CYS A 248 -10.22 12.42 11.05
C CYS A 248 -8.99 11.56 11.27
N VAL A 249 -8.61 10.66 10.36
CA VAL A 249 -7.50 9.72 10.65
C VAL A 249 -6.50 9.56 9.52
N ARG A 250 -6.91 9.76 8.26
CA ARG A 250 -6.02 9.62 7.09
C ARG A 250 -4.77 10.50 7.17
N GLY A 251 -4.93 11.75 7.60
CA GLY A 251 -3.83 12.71 7.68
C GLY A 251 -2.83 12.39 8.80
N LEU A 252 -3.22 11.58 9.78
CA LEU A 252 -2.36 11.15 10.88
C LEU A 252 -1.62 9.84 10.57
N GLY A 253 -2.35 8.82 10.10
CA GLY A 253 -1.79 7.46 9.99
C GLY A 253 -1.25 6.94 11.32
N TYR A 254 -0.31 5.99 11.28
CA TYR A 254 0.36 5.46 12.47
C TYR A 254 1.88 5.69 12.48
N GLN A 255 2.41 6.42 11.49
CA GLN A 255 3.83 6.72 11.37
C GLN A 255 4.18 8.02 12.12
N GLY A 256 5.23 7.99 12.94
CA GLY A 256 5.90 9.20 13.44
C GLY A 256 5.10 10.12 14.36
N GLN A 257 3.97 9.66 14.88
CA GLN A 257 3.13 10.32 15.88
C GLN A 257 2.35 9.23 16.65
N ASN A 258 1.82 9.55 17.84
CA ASN A 258 1.18 8.56 18.71
C ASN A 258 -0.27 8.85 19.14
N ILE A 259 -0.96 9.81 18.52
CA ILE A 259 -2.36 10.16 18.79
C ILE A 259 -3.28 8.94 18.63
N LEU A 260 -3.05 8.13 17.59
CA LEU A 260 -3.90 6.97 17.25
C LEU A 260 -3.41 5.64 17.85
N CYS A 261 -2.21 5.62 18.44
CA CYS A 261 -1.61 4.40 19.01
C CYS A 261 -1.22 4.53 20.49
N SER A 262 -1.80 5.50 21.18
CA SER A 262 -1.69 5.68 22.64
C SER A 262 -3.07 5.76 23.29
N ASN A 263 -3.16 5.34 24.54
CA ASN A 263 -4.33 5.62 25.39
C ASN A 263 -4.18 7.00 26.02
N TRP A 264 -5.11 7.91 25.73
CA TRP A 264 -5.05 9.28 26.24
C TRP A 264 -6.46 9.91 26.31
N ASN A 265 -6.60 10.94 27.15
CA ASN A 265 -7.84 11.71 27.28
C ASN A 265 -7.53 13.12 27.78
N ALA A 266 -8.54 13.96 27.97
CA ALA A 266 -8.37 15.34 28.45
C ALA A 266 -7.62 15.49 29.80
N GLU A 267 -7.52 14.44 30.62
CA GLU A 267 -6.78 14.45 31.88
C GLU A 267 -5.34 13.90 31.74
N ASN A 268 -5.06 13.14 30.68
CA ASN A 268 -3.76 12.52 30.42
C ASN A 268 -3.35 12.71 28.95
N MET A 269 -2.50 13.71 28.69
CA MET A 269 -1.97 14.01 27.35
C MET A 269 -0.44 14.21 27.33
N SER A 270 0.25 14.13 28.48
CA SER A 270 1.68 14.44 28.58
C SER A 270 2.57 13.47 27.81
N GLU A 271 2.09 12.25 27.55
CA GLU A 271 2.83 11.23 26.79
C GLU A 271 2.62 11.36 25.26
N LEU A 272 1.84 12.32 24.78
CA LEU A 272 1.71 12.52 23.34
C LEU A 272 2.98 13.14 22.73
N ASP A 273 3.35 12.68 21.53
CA ASP A 273 4.49 13.23 20.79
C ASP A 273 4.07 14.51 20.05
N TYR A 274 4.02 15.61 20.79
CA TYR A 274 3.65 16.93 20.28
C TYR A 274 4.57 17.38 19.14
N ASN A 275 5.89 17.21 19.31
CA ASN A 275 6.84 17.55 18.26
C ASN A 275 6.54 16.71 17.01
N GLY A 276 6.37 15.39 17.17
CA GLY A 276 5.90 14.37 16.22
C GLY A 276 4.70 14.78 15.37
N MET A 277 3.57 15.01 16.03
CA MET A 277 2.28 15.21 15.40
C MET A 277 2.18 16.51 14.58
N PHE A 278 2.99 17.53 14.87
CA PHE A 278 2.87 18.84 14.24
C PHE A 278 2.84 18.77 12.71
N GLU A 279 3.72 17.99 12.07
CA GLU A 279 3.78 17.91 10.61
C GLU A 279 2.53 17.27 9.99
N TYR A 280 1.88 16.36 10.72
CA TYR A 280 0.65 15.68 10.30
C TYR A 280 -0.54 16.63 10.44
N LEU A 281 -0.66 17.30 11.58
CA LEU A 281 -1.68 18.34 11.80
C LEU A 281 -1.52 19.52 10.83
N TYR A 282 -0.27 19.87 10.47
CA TYR A 282 0.02 20.89 9.46
C TYR A 282 -0.54 20.44 8.10
N GLY A 283 -0.27 19.20 7.70
CA GLY A 283 -0.81 18.62 6.47
C GLY A 283 -2.33 18.57 6.45
N MET A 284 -2.96 18.26 7.59
CA MET A 284 -4.42 18.27 7.72
C MET A 284 -5.01 19.68 7.59
N LYS A 285 -4.39 20.70 8.21
CA LYS A 285 -4.90 22.08 8.20
C LYS A 285 -4.70 22.77 6.85
N TYR A 286 -3.52 22.64 6.26
CA TYR A 286 -3.12 23.42 5.09
C TYR A 286 -3.24 22.64 3.78
N GLY A 287 -3.44 21.32 3.83
CA GLY A 287 -3.55 20.47 2.64
C GLY A 287 -2.23 20.29 1.89
N GLU A 288 -1.10 20.64 2.52
CA GLU A 288 0.23 20.53 1.93
C GLU A 288 1.23 19.93 2.92
N LYS A 289 2.28 19.30 2.39
CA LYS A 289 3.30 18.68 3.23
C LYS A 289 4.13 19.76 3.94
N PHE A 290 4.36 19.59 5.24
CA PHE A 290 5.28 20.42 6.01
C PHE A 290 6.69 20.44 5.37
N ASN A 291 7.21 21.64 5.14
CA ASN A 291 8.54 21.85 4.57
C ASN A 291 9.50 22.41 5.64
N SER A 292 10.36 21.56 6.19
CA SER A 292 11.31 21.97 7.23
C SER A 292 12.37 22.96 6.76
N GLU A 293 12.59 23.11 5.44
CA GLU A 293 13.58 24.07 4.91
C GLU A 293 13.20 25.52 5.23
N ASP A 294 11.90 25.80 5.42
CA ASP A 294 11.40 27.12 5.79
C ASP A 294 11.63 27.45 7.28
N TYR A 295 12.08 26.46 8.08
CA TYR A 295 12.21 26.53 9.54
C TYR A 295 13.61 26.14 10.03
N PRO A 296 14.68 26.87 9.64
CA PRO A 296 16.06 26.49 9.94
C PRO A 296 16.42 26.47 11.44
N ASN A 297 15.66 27.18 12.28
CA ASN A 297 15.85 27.27 13.73
C ASN A 297 14.73 26.58 14.53
N GLY A 298 13.97 25.69 13.89
CA GLY A 298 12.77 25.09 14.48
C GLY A 298 11.50 25.89 14.20
N ILE A 299 10.37 25.36 14.68
CA ILE A 299 9.04 25.89 14.38
C ILE A 299 8.72 27.04 15.35
N PRO A 300 8.33 28.24 14.87
CA PRO A 300 7.95 29.37 15.70
C PRO A 300 6.91 28.99 16.75
N LYS A 301 7.15 29.45 17.97
CA LYS A 301 6.31 29.19 19.14
C LYS A 301 4.82 29.41 18.89
N GLU A 302 4.45 30.57 18.36
CA GLU A 302 3.05 30.93 18.14
C GLU A 302 2.39 30.03 17.09
N GLU A 303 3.12 29.63 16.05
CA GLU A 303 2.62 28.77 15.00
C GLU A 303 2.40 27.34 15.50
N PHE A 304 3.38 26.79 16.22
CA PHE A 304 3.30 25.48 16.85
C PHE A 304 2.15 25.40 17.84
N GLU A 305 2.13 26.29 18.84
CA GLU A 305 1.13 26.29 19.89
C GLU A 305 -0.29 26.45 19.33
N SER A 306 -0.47 27.37 18.38
CA SER A 306 -1.81 27.64 17.81
C SER A 306 -2.33 26.45 16.99
N LEU A 307 -1.46 25.76 16.26
CA LEU A 307 -1.87 24.58 15.49
C LEU A 307 -2.26 23.42 16.41
N ILE A 308 -1.44 23.12 17.41
CA ILE A 308 -1.73 22.03 18.35
C ILE A 308 -3.06 22.29 19.08
N MET A 309 -3.27 23.51 19.58
CA MET A 309 -4.50 23.90 20.28
C MET A 309 -5.77 23.84 19.42
N GLU A 310 -5.62 23.92 18.09
CA GLU A 310 -6.76 23.80 17.17
C GLU A 310 -7.30 22.37 17.14
N TYR A 311 -6.44 21.37 17.32
CA TYR A 311 -6.81 19.94 17.24
C TYR A 311 -6.88 19.25 18.60
N LEU A 312 -6.22 19.77 19.63
CA LEU A 312 -6.16 19.17 20.97
C LEU A 312 -6.59 20.17 22.05
N PRO A 313 -7.31 19.71 23.10
CA PRO A 313 -7.79 20.56 24.19
C PRO A 313 -6.70 20.87 25.22
N VAL A 314 -5.58 21.43 24.77
CA VAL A 314 -4.41 21.78 25.60
C VAL A 314 -4.19 23.28 25.68
N THR A 315 -3.49 23.74 26.72
CA THR A 315 -3.04 25.14 26.83
C THR A 315 -1.61 25.32 26.32
N LYS A 316 -1.21 26.58 26.09
CA LYS A 316 0.16 26.92 25.71
C LYS A 316 1.18 26.47 26.76
N GLU A 317 0.82 26.59 28.03
CA GLU A 317 1.65 26.17 29.16
C GLU A 317 1.86 24.66 29.15
N GLN A 318 0.80 23.87 28.90
CA GLN A 318 0.90 22.43 28.75
C GLN A 318 1.76 22.04 27.55
N ILE A 319 1.61 22.71 26.41
CA ILE A 319 2.45 22.43 25.22
C ILE A 319 3.92 22.68 25.52
N ARG A 320 4.27 23.76 26.24
CA ARG A 320 5.66 24.04 26.65
C ARG A 320 6.21 23.04 27.64
N GLU A 321 5.35 22.41 28.44
CA GLU A 321 5.74 21.37 29.38
C GLU A 321 5.93 20.02 28.68
N TYR A 322 5.10 19.69 27.69
CA TYR A 322 5.09 18.36 27.07
C TYR A 322 5.93 18.25 25.80
N ALA A 323 6.13 19.35 25.07
CA ALA A 323 6.89 19.38 23.84
C ALA A 323 8.32 19.88 24.08
N VAL A 324 9.26 19.40 23.29
CA VAL A 324 10.66 19.83 23.35
C VAL A 324 10.77 21.25 22.76
N PHE A 325 11.04 22.21 23.64
CA PHE A 325 11.02 23.65 23.36
C PHE A 325 12.39 24.31 23.60
N ASP A 326 12.82 25.15 22.65
CA ASP A 326 14.01 25.98 22.73
C ASP A 326 13.64 27.37 23.24
N GLU A 327 13.95 27.64 24.51
CA GLU A 327 13.70 28.93 25.15
C GLU A 327 14.56 30.08 24.59
N GLU A 328 15.74 29.81 24.04
CA GLU A 328 16.61 30.86 23.50
C GLU A 328 16.06 31.38 22.17
N ASN A 329 15.66 30.45 21.29
CA ASN A 329 15.15 30.78 19.97
C ASN A 329 13.63 31.01 19.94
N GLN A 330 12.92 30.66 21.02
CA GLN A 330 11.45 30.64 21.09
C GLN A 330 10.85 29.78 19.96
N THR A 331 11.37 28.55 19.81
CA THR A 331 10.95 27.59 18.79
C THR A 331 10.79 26.19 19.35
N TYR A 332 9.97 25.36 18.69
CA TYR A 332 9.84 23.93 18.98
C TYR A 332 10.72 23.11 18.03
N TYR A 333 11.35 22.06 18.57
CA TYR A 333 12.19 21.18 17.76
C TYR A 333 11.37 20.35 16.78
N TRP A 334 11.96 20.11 15.61
CA TRP A 334 11.43 19.17 14.63
C TRP A 334 12.58 18.34 14.05
N ALA A 335 12.34 17.05 13.83
CA ALA A 335 13.31 16.16 13.22
C ALA A 335 12.63 15.28 12.18
N ARG A 336 13.20 15.26 10.97
CA ARG A 336 12.78 14.35 9.90
C ARG A 336 12.98 12.91 10.34
N LEU A 337 12.01 12.03 10.09
CA LEU A 337 12.18 10.59 10.26
C LEU A 337 13.29 10.06 9.33
N GLY A 338 14.23 9.31 9.88
CA GLY A 338 15.38 8.76 9.18
C GLY A 338 16.14 7.71 9.99
N CYS A 339 17.25 7.22 9.41
CA CYS A 339 17.98 6.03 9.86
C CYS A 339 18.60 6.07 11.28
N PHE A 340 18.36 7.11 12.07
CA PHE A 340 18.88 7.25 13.44
C PHE A 340 17.82 7.57 14.49
N ASN A 341 16.63 8.01 14.07
CA ASN A 341 15.56 8.44 14.97
C ASN A 341 14.24 7.72 14.72
N TYR A 342 14.18 6.80 13.75
CA TYR A 342 12.99 6.02 13.44
C TYR A 342 13.36 4.62 12.94
N ALA A 343 12.77 3.60 13.55
CA ALA A 343 12.75 2.25 13.03
C ALA A 343 11.42 2.02 12.30
N PRO A 344 11.43 1.76 10.98
CA PRO A 344 10.20 1.38 10.27
C PRO A 344 9.60 0.11 10.86
N THR A 345 8.29 0.13 11.10
CA THR A 345 7.49 -1.01 11.55
C THR A 345 6.33 -1.23 10.59
N PHE A 346 5.86 -2.48 10.47
CA PHE A 346 4.65 -2.81 9.71
C PHE A 346 3.42 -2.03 10.21
N PHE A 347 3.37 -1.77 11.52
CA PHE A 347 2.29 -1.02 12.14
C PHE A 347 2.30 0.45 11.68
N GLY A 348 3.48 1.07 11.58
CA GLY A 348 3.60 2.45 11.13
C GLY A 348 3.11 2.67 9.69
N THR A 349 3.08 1.62 8.86
CA THR A 349 2.54 1.68 7.49
C THR A 349 1.07 1.30 7.38
N SER A 350 0.41 0.98 8.50
CA SER A 350 -1.01 0.64 8.52
C SER A 350 -1.89 1.85 8.17
N LEU A 351 -3.03 1.57 7.54
CA LEU A 351 -4.03 2.56 7.16
C LEU A 351 -5.16 2.58 8.21
N PRO A 352 -5.47 3.73 8.83
CA PRO A 352 -6.57 3.82 9.79
C PRO A 352 -7.93 3.91 9.08
N GLU A 353 -8.85 3.02 9.40
CA GLU A 353 -10.20 3.03 8.83
C GLU A 353 -11.28 3.12 9.89
N VAL A 354 -12.20 4.06 9.72
CA VAL A 354 -13.39 4.16 10.57
C VAL A 354 -14.38 3.08 10.15
N VAL A 355 -14.69 2.17 11.07
CA VAL A 355 -15.62 1.06 10.86
C VAL A 355 -16.94 1.23 11.60
N ASN A 356 -16.99 2.12 12.58
CA ASN A 356 -18.24 2.46 13.27
C ASN A 356 -18.21 3.92 13.74
N ILE A 357 -19.40 4.53 13.79
CA ILE A 357 -19.61 5.93 14.16
C ILE A 357 -20.74 5.97 15.18
N LYS A 358 -20.47 6.54 16.36
CA LYS A 358 -21.44 6.66 17.44
C LYS A 358 -21.52 8.11 17.91
N GLU A 359 -22.69 8.69 17.85
CA GLU A 359 -22.98 10.00 18.46
C GLU A 359 -23.30 9.82 19.95
N ASN A 360 -22.66 10.62 20.79
CA ASN A 360 -22.83 10.61 22.25
C ASN A 360 -23.83 11.69 22.69
N GLU A 361 -24.40 11.53 23.89
CA GLU A 361 -25.41 12.46 24.44
C GLU A 361 -24.87 13.90 24.63
N ASP A 362 -23.56 14.06 24.78
CA ASP A 362 -22.89 15.35 24.95
C ASP A 362 -22.52 16.03 23.61
N GLY A 363 -22.94 15.44 22.48
CA GLY A 363 -22.65 15.95 21.13
C GLY A 363 -21.26 15.61 20.60
N THR A 364 -20.46 14.83 21.33
CA THR A 364 -19.22 14.25 20.80
C THR A 364 -19.51 13.03 19.93
N ILE A 365 -18.56 12.66 19.08
CA ILE A 365 -18.64 11.46 18.24
C ILE A 365 -17.50 10.53 18.62
N THR A 366 -17.81 9.27 18.88
CA THR A 366 -16.84 8.19 19.03
C THR A 366 -16.74 7.43 17.71
N LEU A 367 -15.54 7.40 17.15
CA LEU A 367 -15.18 6.65 15.95
C LEU A 367 -14.50 5.36 16.38
N THR A 368 -15.02 4.20 16.00
CA THR A 368 -14.26 2.96 16.08
C THR A 368 -13.38 2.87 14.85
N VAL A 369 -12.07 2.80 15.08
CA VAL A 369 -11.04 2.83 14.03
C VAL A 369 -10.24 1.53 14.09
N GLU A 370 -9.99 0.94 12.94
CA GLU A 370 -9.12 -0.23 12.79
C GLU A 370 -7.83 0.15 12.05
N ALA A 371 -6.70 -0.40 12.46
CA ALA A 371 -5.44 -0.28 11.74
C ALA A 371 -5.32 -1.43 10.73
N VAL A 372 -5.53 -1.14 9.45
CA VAL A 372 -5.42 -2.13 8.38
C VAL A 372 -3.99 -2.20 7.89
N CYS A 373 -3.37 -3.38 7.89
CA CYS A 373 -1.99 -3.59 7.43
C CYS A 373 -1.94 -4.52 6.22
N ASP A 374 -1.19 -4.14 5.20
CA ASP A 374 -0.94 -4.96 4.00
C ASP A 374 0.33 -5.82 4.10
N MET A 375 1.15 -5.61 5.13
CA MET A 375 2.42 -6.34 5.37
C MET A 375 2.33 -7.44 6.43
N VAL A 376 1.18 -7.59 7.09
CA VAL A 376 0.94 -8.67 8.06
C VAL A 376 -0.24 -9.48 7.57
N ILE A 377 0.00 -10.78 7.38
CA ILE A 377 -0.95 -11.63 6.68
C ILE A 377 -2.31 -11.64 7.39
N CYS A 378 -3.36 -11.40 6.62
CA CYS A 378 -4.76 -11.59 7.03
C CYS A 378 -5.20 -10.78 8.27
N ASP A 379 -4.48 -9.70 8.60
CA ASP A 379 -4.83 -8.79 9.68
C ASP A 379 -5.42 -7.49 9.15
N ASP A 380 -6.74 -7.52 8.97
CA ASP A 380 -7.52 -6.36 8.61
C ASP A 380 -7.90 -5.47 9.81
N ALA A 381 -7.27 -5.68 10.98
CA ALA A 381 -7.39 -4.85 12.18
C ALA A 381 -6.27 -5.14 13.20
N VAL A 382 -5.03 -4.74 12.91
CA VAL A 382 -3.86 -4.92 13.80
C VAL A 382 -4.14 -4.41 15.22
N ILE A 383 -4.83 -3.27 15.30
CA ILE A 383 -5.51 -2.81 16.51
C ILE A 383 -6.89 -2.26 16.15
N THR A 384 -7.77 -2.25 17.14
CA THR A 384 -9.01 -1.48 17.14
C THR A 384 -8.93 -0.45 18.26
N HIS A 385 -9.30 0.79 17.98
CA HIS A 385 -9.38 1.85 18.99
C HIS A 385 -10.63 2.70 18.84
N GLU A 386 -11.03 3.34 19.92
CA GLU A 386 -12.11 4.33 19.95
C GLU A 386 -11.53 5.74 20.07
N LEU A 387 -11.68 6.50 19.00
CA LEU A 387 -11.25 7.89 18.91
C LEU A 387 -12.44 8.81 19.14
N THR A 388 -12.38 9.64 20.18
CA THR A 388 -13.43 10.61 20.48
C THR A 388 -13.10 11.96 19.86
N VAL A 389 -14.01 12.51 19.06
CA VAL A 389 -13.88 13.81 18.40
C VAL A 389 -15.07 14.71 18.70
N ARG A 390 -14.86 16.02 18.60
CA ARG A 390 -15.92 17.05 18.66
C ARG A 390 -15.84 17.93 17.44
N PHE A 391 -16.94 18.01 16.70
CA PHE A 391 -17.08 18.89 15.55
C PHE A 391 -17.66 20.25 15.96
N ALA A 392 -17.14 21.31 15.36
CA ALA A 392 -17.71 22.65 15.45
C ALA A 392 -18.64 22.93 14.26
N GLU A 393 -19.49 23.95 14.40
CA GLU A 393 -20.44 24.36 13.36
C GLU A 393 -19.76 24.80 12.04
N ASP A 394 -18.53 25.29 12.13
CA ASP A 394 -17.73 25.74 10.97
C ASP A 394 -17.03 24.59 10.22
N GLY A 395 -17.17 23.36 10.69
CA GLY A 395 -16.52 22.18 10.12
C GLY A 395 -15.10 21.93 10.63
N SER A 396 -14.58 22.71 11.58
CA SER A 396 -13.39 22.31 12.34
C SER A 396 -13.72 21.20 13.35
N PHE A 397 -12.69 20.56 13.91
CA PHE A 397 -12.88 19.53 14.94
C PHE A 397 -11.67 19.39 15.86
N GLN A 398 -11.90 18.83 17.04
CA GLN A 398 -10.87 18.50 18.03
C GLN A 398 -10.93 17.02 18.41
N TYR A 399 -9.76 16.42 18.65
CA TYR A 399 -9.63 15.11 19.29
C TYR A 399 -9.71 15.29 20.81
N LEU A 400 -10.46 14.43 21.49
CA LEU A 400 -10.71 14.51 22.93
C LEU A 400 -10.15 13.32 23.72
N GLY A 401 -9.84 12.22 23.04
CA GLY A 401 -9.25 11.03 23.63
C GLY A 401 -9.18 9.87 22.65
N ASN A 402 -8.36 8.89 22.99
CA ASN A 402 -8.20 7.64 22.26
C ASN A 402 -8.09 6.48 23.24
N GLU A 403 -8.79 5.39 22.97
CA GLU A 403 -8.75 4.16 23.76
C GLU A 403 -8.52 2.94 22.86
N ILE A 404 -7.38 2.27 23.03
CA ILE A 404 -7.06 1.03 22.34
C ILE A 404 -7.81 -0.12 23.02
N LEU A 405 -8.60 -0.84 22.23
CA LEU A 405 -9.45 -1.92 22.72
C LEU A 405 -8.69 -3.26 22.76
N ASN A 406 -9.25 -4.22 23.50
CA ASN A 406 -8.85 -5.64 23.50
C ASN A 406 -7.35 -5.87 23.77
N ASP A 407 -6.72 -5.05 24.61
CA ASP A 407 -5.28 -5.09 24.88
C ASP A 407 -4.42 -4.98 23.60
N GLY A 408 -4.95 -4.36 22.54
CA GLY A 408 -4.29 -4.20 21.24
C GLY A 408 -2.92 -3.53 21.31
N ILE A 409 -2.68 -2.74 22.36
CA ILE A 409 -1.39 -2.10 22.63
C ILE A 409 -0.25 -3.13 22.80
N MET A 410 -0.56 -4.36 23.23
CA MET A 410 0.40 -5.44 23.38
C MET A 410 0.82 -6.08 22.03
N HIS A 411 0.09 -5.77 20.96
CA HIS A 411 0.30 -6.29 19.61
C HIS A 411 1.04 -5.32 18.69
N ILE A 412 1.32 -4.10 19.17
CA ILE A 412 2.08 -3.10 18.42
C ILE A 412 3.45 -2.85 19.06
N PRO A 413 4.46 -2.44 18.28
CA PRO A 413 5.74 -2.03 18.83
C PRO A 413 5.60 -0.79 19.73
N ASP A 414 6.44 -0.70 20.75
CA ASP A 414 6.54 0.50 21.59
C ASP A 414 6.80 1.75 20.73
N TYR A 415 6.13 2.85 21.06
CA TYR A 415 6.31 4.10 20.34
C TYR A 415 7.73 4.67 20.55
N GLN A 416 8.40 4.99 19.46
CA GLN A 416 9.73 5.62 19.48
C GLN A 416 9.61 7.13 19.26
N TYR A 417 9.83 7.91 20.32
CA TYR A 417 9.96 9.36 20.21
C TYR A 417 11.16 9.75 19.35
N ARG A 418 10.91 10.61 18.37
CA ARG A 418 11.93 11.09 17.42
C ARG A 418 12.90 12.09 18.02
N ILE A 419 12.44 12.86 19.00
CA ILE A 419 13.22 13.83 19.77
C ILE A 419 13.11 13.37 21.21
N LYS A 420 14.25 13.07 21.82
CA LYS A 420 14.35 12.73 23.23
C LYS A 420 14.75 13.99 23.98
N GLU A 421 14.19 14.18 25.17
CA GLU A 421 14.66 15.20 26.12
C GLU A 421 16.16 15.09 26.43
#